data_AF-B3RQ90-F1
#
_entry.id   AF-B3RQ90-F1
#
_cell.length_a   1.000
_cell.length_b   1.000
_cell.length_c   1.000
_cell.angle_alpha   90.00
_cell.angle_beta   90.00
_cell.angle_gamma   90.00
#
_symmetry.space_group_name_H-M   'P 1'
#
loop_
_entity.id
_entity.type
_entity.pdbx_description
1 polymer ?
#
loop_
_entity_poly.entity_id
_entity_poly.type
_entity_poly.pdbx_seq_one_letter_code
_entity_poly.pdbx_strand_id
1 'polypeptide(L)'
;MAFQNAQDIKNAAIQERRHSWPHQPRMMYPNFSSKNSSRFNSLSYLRRLFRRISRVIADTLMQPNLLCMTVNAIPWMIQSLYRWIKKCIIFLSLYLWDCVCLNYIRASERADLDGTSAMDDSLANRLKNVHFQNYQIRLDYDLYGNIVRMPWSYIFSLFAMIYLVTSIIFTFAYVCADLIDFELGYSCWHWLVFSLSTTTCLGSDSLDPDQAHLLLVLLANLQAFISQLLLASVTGIVFARFSRRRRQIQFADKLIINRINGVSYLQGRFTPIRPRYGVFNCIIQLYLTRSYHTEEGENGFSVHALPLACDTFPIVAMAVKFSHQLDDSSLLRQTLTNSSKDFGLIVCVMGADACNMNPVFDLIRYRREHIVKNARFANMVENIYSKDNKKDVYIFCDKLSQVILLKDYETEESSEGKEI
;
A
#
# COMPACT_ATOMS: atom_id res chain seq x y z
N MET A 1 -56.27 -16.24 -38.46
CA MET A 1 -56.46 -14.86 -37.96
C MET A 1 -55.93 -14.65 -36.52
N ALA A 2 -54.85 -15.34 -36.10
CA ALA A 2 -54.20 -15.09 -34.80
C ALA A 2 -52.65 -15.07 -34.89
N PHE A 3 -52.08 -15.22 -36.09
CA PHE A 3 -50.63 -15.28 -36.32
C PHE A 3 -50.04 -14.04 -37.01
N GLN A 4 -50.85 -13.12 -37.52
CA GLN A 4 -50.38 -11.81 -38.04
C GLN A 4 -50.22 -10.76 -36.93
N ASN A 5 -51.05 -10.81 -35.89
CA ASN A 5 -50.98 -9.83 -34.80
C ASN A 5 -49.73 -9.98 -33.90
N ALA A 6 -49.07 -11.14 -33.87
CA ALA A 6 -47.87 -11.34 -33.06
C ALA A 6 -46.59 -10.79 -33.71
N GLN A 7 -46.58 -10.67 -35.04
CA GLN A 7 -45.44 -10.12 -35.79
C GLN A 7 -45.45 -8.58 -35.77
N ASP A 8 -46.63 -7.98 -35.82
CA ASP A 8 -46.79 -6.52 -35.73
C ASP A 8 -46.49 -5.97 -34.33
N ILE A 9 -46.78 -6.73 -33.26
CA ILE A 9 -46.42 -6.35 -31.89
C ILE A 9 -44.90 -6.48 -31.65
N LYS A 10 -44.23 -7.44 -32.31
CA LYS A 10 -42.75 -7.56 -32.25
C LYS A 10 -42.04 -6.45 -33.04
N ASN A 11 -42.60 -6.02 -34.17
CA ASN A 11 -42.02 -4.94 -34.96
C ASN A 11 -42.28 -3.56 -34.32
N ALA A 12 -43.39 -3.37 -33.60
CA ALA A 12 -43.66 -2.15 -32.84
C ALA A 12 -42.78 -2.00 -31.57
N ALA A 13 -42.35 -3.11 -30.95
CA ALA A 13 -41.56 -3.09 -29.72
C ALA A 13 -40.03 -2.98 -29.91
N ILE A 14 -39.53 -3.13 -31.14
CA ILE A 14 -38.08 -3.09 -31.44
C ILE A 14 -37.61 -1.67 -31.86
N GLN A 15 -38.53 -0.73 -32.08
CA GLN A 15 -38.19 0.62 -32.57
C GLN A 15 -38.02 1.69 -31.48
N GLU A 16 -38.22 1.36 -30.20
CA GLU A 16 -38.13 2.30 -29.06
C GLU A 16 -37.09 1.89 -28.00
N ARG A 17 -35.86 1.58 -28.43
CA ARG A 17 -34.69 1.64 -27.52
C ARG A 17 -33.52 2.34 -28.19
N ARG A 18 -33.72 3.59 -28.57
CA ARG A 18 -32.64 4.57 -28.67
C ARG A 18 -32.57 5.29 -27.32
N HIS A 19 -31.46 5.17 -26.62
CA HIS A 19 -31.14 6.02 -25.48
C HIS A 19 -30.91 7.44 -26.00
N SER A 20 -31.98 8.20 -26.20
CA SER A 20 -31.93 9.65 -26.26
C SER A 20 -31.81 10.17 -24.82
N TRP A 21 -30.71 10.88 -24.55
CA TRP A 21 -30.69 11.85 -23.46
C TRP A 21 -31.91 12.78 -23.61
N PRO A 22 -32.51 13.29 -22.52
CA PRO A 22 -33.63 14.20 -22.64
C PRO A 22 -33.16 15.45 -23.40
N HIS A 23 -33.79 15.71 -24.56
CA HIS A 23 -33.66 16.97 -25.26
C HIS A 23 -33.96 18.11 -24.28
N GLN A 24 -32.97 18.92 -23.94
CA GLN A 24 -33.23 20.18 -23.27
C GLN A 24 -34.08 21.04 -24.21
N PRO A 25 -35.29 21.47 -23.81
CA PRO A 25 -36.03 22.43 -24.61
C PRO A 25 -35.24 23.74 -24.67
N ARG A 26 -35.08 24.30 -25.86
CA ARG A 26 -34.64 25.69 -26.07
C ARG A 26 -35.55 26.58 -25.21
N MET A 27 -35.05 27.07 -24.08
CA MET A 27 -35.73 28.11 -23.32
C MET A 27 -35.70 29.40 -24.13
N MET A 28 -36.85 29.73 -24.70
CA MET A 28 -37.16 31.07 -25.18
C MET A 28 -37.34 31.94 -23.93
N TYR A 29 -36.39 32.84 -23.67
CA TYR A 29 -36.51 33.77 -22.54
C TYR A 29 -37.72 34.68 -22.76
N PRO A 30 -38.59 34.86 -21.75
CA PRO A 30 -39.61 35.90 -21.80
C PRO A 30 -38.93 37.27 -21.68
N ASN A 31 -39.46 38.26 -22.40
CA ASN A 31 -39.10 39.66 -22.24
C ASN A 31 -39.37 40.10 -20.81
N PHE A 32 -38.34 40.09 -19.97
CA PHE A 32 -38.40 40.66 -18.63
C PHE A 32 -38.03 42.14 -18.72
N SER A 33 -39.06 42.99 -18.72
CA SER A 33 -38.88 44.38 -18.35
C SER A 33 -38.28 44.45 -16.94
N SER A 34 -37.09 45.03 -16.80
CA SER A 34 -36.67 45.53 -15.49
C SER A 34 -35.93 46.86 -15.65
N LYS A 35 -36.48 47.86 -14.96
CA LYS A 35 -35.73 48.94 -14.34
C LYS A 35 -34.41 48.40 -13.78
N ASN A 36 -33.28 48.80 -14.37
CA ASN A 36 -32.03 48.96 -13.64
C ASN A 36 -31.04 49.81 -14.45
N SER A 37 -31.34 51.11 -14.51
CA SER A 37 -30.45 52.16 -14.97
C SER A 37 -29.35 52.43 -13.91
N SER A 38 -28.31 51.60 -13.82
CA SER A 38 -27.09 51.97 -13.07
C SER A 38 -25.81 51.15 -13.32
N ARG A 39 -25.80 50.12 -14.19
CA ARG A 39 -24.58 49.33 -14.47
C ARG A 39 -24.00 49.45 -15.89
N PHE A 40 -24.56 50.30 -16.75
CA PHE A 40 -24.14 50.43 -18.15
C PHE A 40 -23.02 51.45 -18.43
N ASN A 41 -22.47 52.13 -17.41
CA ASN A 41 -21.36 53.08 -17.60
C ASN A 41 -19.97 52.43 -17.67
N SER A 42 -19.82 51.17 -17.24
CA SER A 42 -18.54 50.44 -17.24
C SER A 42 -18.11 49.96 -18.64
N LEU A 43 -19.05 49.41 -19.43
CA LEU A 43 -18.77 48.92 -20.79
C LEU A 43 -18.45 50.04 -21.79
N SER A 44 -19.06 51.22 -21.63
CA SER A 44 -18.72 52.41 -22.41
C SER A 44 -17.34 52.97 -22.04
N TYR A 45 -16.91 52.82 -20.78
CA TYR A 45 -15.58 53.22 -20.31
C TYR A 45 -14.49 52.28 -20.86
N LEU A 46 -14.73 50.95 -20.79
CA LEU A 46 -13.86 49.93 -21.39
C LEU A 46 -13.74 50.08 -22.91
N ARG A 47 -14.83 50.38 -23.63
CA ARG A 47 -14.78 50.68 -25.08
C ARG A 47 -14.00 51.95 -25.40
N ARG A 48 -14.04 52.98 -24.56
CA ARG A 48 -13.23 54.21 -24.75
C ARG A 48 -11.75 53.96 -24.47
N LEU A 49 -11.43 53.15 -23.46
CA LEU A 49 -10.08 52.69 -23.18
C LEU A 49 -9.52 51.84 -24.33
N PHE A 50 -10.30 50.89 -24.85
CA PHE A 50 -9.88 50.06 -25.99
C PHE A 50 -9.64 50.89 -27.26
N ARG A 51 -10.47 51.91 -27.53
CA ARG A 51 -10.26 52.83 -28.67
C ARG A 51 -9.09 53.79 -28.47
N ARG A 52 -8.76 54.16 -27.22
CA ARG A 52 -7.56 54.95 -26.92
C ARG A 52 -6.31 54.10 -27.03
N ILE A 53 -6.33 52.87 -26.52
CA ILE A 53 -5.23 51.92 -26.64
C ILE A 53 -5.03 51.53 -28.11
N SER A 54 -6.09 51.29 -28.89
CA SER A 54 -5.94 50.99 -30.31
C SER A 54 -5.44 52.18 -31.13
N ARG A 55 -5.74 53.42 -30.74
CA ARG A 55 -5.16 54.62 -31.38
C ARG A 55 -3.70 54.84 -30.98
N VAL A 56 -3.35 54.63 -29.72
CA VAL A 56 -1.95 54.70 -29.25
C VAL A 56 -1.11 53.58 -29.88
N ILE A 57 -1.69 52.40 -30.11
CA ILE A 57 -1.06 51.29 -30.84
C ILE A 57 -0.99 51.61 -32.34
N ALA A 58 -2.02 52.19 -32.94
CA ALA A 58 -2.00 52.59 -34.36
C ALA A 58 -1.00 53.71 -34.65
N ASP A 59 -0.88 54.70 -33.75
CA ASP A 59 0.07 55.81 -33.86
C ASP A 59 1.52 55.34 -33.58
N THR A 60 1.72 54.31 -32.75
CA THR A 60 3.05 53.68 -32.56
C THR A 60 3.40 52.65 -33.64
N LEU A 61 2.42 52.13 -34.39
CA LEU A 61 2.63 51.23 -35.54
C LEU A 61 3.08 51.96 -36.82
N MET A 62 2.97 53.29 -36.88
CA MET A 62 3.39 54.08 -38.04
C MET A 62 4.89 54.45 -38.01
N GLN A 63 5.73 53.54 -37.52
CA GLN A 63 7.19 53.61 -37.67
C GLN A 63 7.71 52.25 -38.14
N PRO A 64 8.29 52.14 -39.36
CA PRO A 64 8.65 50.86 -39.98
C PRO A 64 9.73 50.07 -39.19
N ASN A 65 10.51 50.76 -38.34
CA ASN A 65 11.55 50.14 -37.53
C ASN A 65 11.01 49.41 -36.29
N LEU A 66 9.87 49.83 -35.73
CA LEU A 66 9.31 49.19 -34.51
C LEU A 66 8.63 47.86 -34.83
N LEU A 67 7.96 47.75 -35.99
CA LEU A 67 7.29 46.53 -36.42
C LEU A 67 8.27 45.36 -36.61
N CYS A 68 9.42 45.60 -37.26
CA CYS A 68 10.46 44.59 -37.43
C CYS A 68 11.07 44.15 -36.09
N MET A 69 11.24 45.08 -35.13
CA MET A 69 11.70 44.76 -33.78
C MET A 69 10.66 43.96 -32.98
N THR A 70 9.37 44.26 -33.11
CA THR A 70 8.30 43.50 -32.42
C THR A 70 8.09 42.10 -33.01
N VAL A 71 8.17 41.95 -34.34
CA VAL A 71 8.00 40.65 -35.00
C VAL A 71 9.17 39.70 -34.71
N ASN A 72 10.40 40.23 -34.65
CA ASN A 72 11.57 39.43 -34.25
C ASN A 72 11.61 39.12 -32.74
N ALA A 73 10.91 39.90 -31.90
CA ALA A 73 10.85 39.66 -30.45
C ALA A 73 9.84 38.56 -30.06
N ILE A 74 8.74 38.39 -30.81
CA ILE A 74 7.70 37.38 -30.56
C ILE A 74 8.25 35.94 -30.44
N PRO A 75 9.08 35.43 -31.37
CA PRO A 75 9.61 34.07 -31.25
C PRO A 75 10.55 33.91 -30.03
N TRP A 76 11.31 34.96 -29.67
CA TRP A 76 12.15 34.95 -28.48
C TRP A 76 11.32 34.96 -27.19
N MET A 77 10.18 35.66 -27.21
CA MET A 77 9.23 35.70 -26.12
C MET A 77 8.52 34.35 -25.93
N ILE A 78 8.09 33.70 -27.02
CA ILE A 78 7.49 32.36 -27.02
C ILE A 78 8.50 31.32 -26.53
N GLN A 79 9.75 31.38 -27.00
CA GLN A 79 10.80 30.46 -26.58
C GLN A 79 11.19 30.65 -25.10
N SER A 80 11.18 31.90 -24.63
CA SER A 80 11.40 32.22 -23.20
C SER A 80 10.23 31.76 -22.34
N LEU A 81 8.99 31.94 -22.80
CA LEU A 81 7.79 31.45 -22.12
C LEU A 81 7.80 29.92 -22.03
N TYR A 82 8.15 29.22 -23.12
CA TYR A 82 8.30 27.77 -23.14
C TYR A 82 9.39 27.28 -22.17
N ARG A 83 10.56 27.93 -22.15
CA ARG A 83 11.64 27.60 -21.20
C ARG A 83 11.20 27.84 -19.75
N TRP A 84 10.44 28.90 -19.50
CA TRP A 84 9.93 29.22 -18.17
C TRP A 84 8.88 28.19 -17.72
N ILE A 85 7.91 27.87 -18.57
CA ILE A 85 6.91 26.82 -18.32
C ILE A 85 7.58 25.47 -18.07
N LYS A 86 8.58 25.09 -18.89
CA LYS A 86 9.35 23.85 -18.69
C LYS A 86 10.05 23.84 -17.33
N LYS A 87 10.68 24.94 -16.93
CA LYS A 87 11.33 25.07 -15.61
C LYS A 87 10.32 25.02 -14.47
N CYS A 88 9.17 25.68 -14.61
CA CYS A 88 8.09 25.65 -13.62
C CYS A 88 7.51 24.25 -13.47
N ILE A 89 7.29 23.52 -14.57
CA ILE A 89 6.81 22.14 -14.52
C ILE A 89 7.83 21.23 -13.85
N ILE A 90 9.12 21.34 -14.20
CA ILE A 90 10.20 20.55 -13.57
C ILE A 90 10.31 20.89 -12.08
N PHE A 91 10.25 22.17 -11.72
CA PHE A 91 10.31 22.61 -10.33
C PHE A 91 9.09 22.15 -9.55
N LEU A 92 7.89 22.25 -10.11
CA LEU A 92 6.66 21.78 -9.49
C LEU A 92 6.69 20.25 -9.35
N SER A 93 7.17 19.51 -10.35
CA SER A 93 7.30 18.05 -10.27
C SER A 93 8.33 17.63 -9.25
N LEU A 94 9.47 18.32 -9.16
CA LEU A 94 10.50 18.05 -8.14
C LEU A 94 10.02 18.43 -6.75
N TYR A 95 9.29 19.53 -6.60
CA TYR A 95 8.70 19.96 -5.33
C TYR A 95 7.59 19.02 -4.86
N LEU A 96 6.70 18.61 -5.77
CA LEU A 96 5.70 17.57 -5.51
C LEU A 96 6.38 16.26 -5.16
N TRP A 97 7.45 15.89 -5.87
CA TRP A 97 8.26 14.72 -5.58
C TRP A 97 8.87 14.79 -4.18
N ASP A 98 9.49 15.90 -3.81
CA ASP A 98 10.10 16.10 -2.50
C ASP A 98 9.06 16.11 -1.37
N CYS A 99 7.90 16.75 -1.58
CA CYS A 99 6.80 16.72 -0.63
C CYS A 99 6.21 15.31 -0.47
N VAL A 100 6.06 14.56 -1.58
CA VAL A 100 5.64 13.16 -1.55
C VAL A 100 6.70 12.31 -0.87
N CYS A 101 7.99 12.52 -1.12
CA CYS A 101 9.11 11.76 -0.54
C CYS A 101 9.28 12.00 0.96
N LEU A 102 9.27 13.26 1.41
CA LEU A 102 9.43 13.60 2.84
C LEU A 102 8.23 13.13 3.67
N ASN A 103 7.02 13.23 3.13
CA ASN A 103 5.85 12.63 3.77
C ASN A 103 5.86 11.11 3.65
N TYR A 104 6.40 10.55 2.56
CA TYR A 104 6.52 9.11 2.35
C TYR A 104 7.40 8.47 3.40
N ILE A 105 8.63 8.96 3.64
CA ILE A 105 9.55 8.36 4.64
C ILE A 105 8.86 8.27 6.00
N ARG A 106 8.23 9.37 6.43
CA ARG A 106 7.49 9.40 7.70
C ARG A 106 6.27 8.49 7.69
N ALA A 107 5.57 8.37 6.57
CA ALA A 107 4.40 7.51 6.43
C ALA A 107 4.76 6.03 6.33
N SER A 108 5.86 5.66 5.67
CA SER A 108 6.35 4.29 5.56
C SER A 108 6.92 3.79 6.87
N GLU A 109 7.70 4.62 7.58
CA GLU A 109 8.15 4.30 8.93
C GLU A 109 6.97 4.08 9.87
N ARG A 110 5.97 4.97 9.85
CA ARG A 110 4.74 4.76 10.63
C ARG A 110 4.00 3.48 10.25
N ALA A 111 3.81 3.22 8.95
CA ALA A 111 3.13 2.01 8.49
C ALA A 111 3.85 0.73 8.91
N ASP A 112 5.19 0.72 8.89
CA ASP A 112 6.01 -0.39 9.35
C ASP A 112 5.92 -0.58 10.89
N LEU A 113 5.69 0.51 11.65
CA LEU A 113 5.59 0.51 13.12
C LEU A 113 4.17 0.41 13.70
N ASP A 114 3.12 0.62 12.90
CA ASP A 114 1.71 0.58 13.32
C ASP A 114 1.10 -0.83 13.25
N GLY A 115 1.92 -1.88 13.32
CA GLY A 115 1.47 -3.29 13.36
C GLY A 115 0.86 -3.80 12.03
N THR A 116 0.89 -2.98 10.97
CA THR A 116 0.44 -3.42 9.63
C THR A 116 1.48 -4.23 8.86
N SER A 117 2.72 -4.23 9.36
CA SER A 117 3.85 -5.03 8.88
C SER A 117 3.89 -6.40 9.57
N ALA A 118 4.75 -7.30 9.10
CA ALA A 118 5.00 -8.59 9.78
C ALA A 118 5.83 -8.44 11.07
N MET A 119 6.10 -7.20 11.50
CA MET A 119 6.90 -6.90 12.68
C MET A 119 6.06 -7.09 13.94
N ASP A 120 6.63 -7.74 14.95
CA ASP A 120 6.03 -7.90 16.28
C ASP A 120 5.76 -6.54 16.95
N ASP A 121 4.56 -6.34 17.52
CA ASP A 121 4.09 -5.06 18.10
C ASP A 121 5.03 -4.55 19.21
N SER A 122 5.63 -5.46 19.97
CA SER A 122 6.61 -5.14 21.01
C SER A 122 7.90 -4.55 20.44
N LEU A 123 8.38 -5.10 19.32
CA LEU A 123 9.56 -4.57 18.62
C LEU A 123 9.23 -3.23 17.98
N ALA A 124 8.08 -3.13 17.32
CA ALA A 124 7.62 -1.91 16.68
C ALA A 124 7.57 -0.74 17.67
N ASN A 125 7.01 -0.95 18.87
CA ASN A 125 6.98 0.08 19.91
C ASN A 125 8.36 0.50 20.42
N ARG A 126 9.37 -0.37 20.37
CA ARG A 126 10.75 0.00 20.72
C ARG A 126 11.47 0.72 19.61
N LEU A 127 11.28 0.28 18.36
CA LEU A 127 11.87 0.93 17.20
C LEU A 127 11.32 2.35 16.99
N LYS A 128 10.12 2.66 17.49
CA LYS A 128 9.62 4.05 17.56
C LYS A 128 10.58 5.01 18.28
N ASN A 129 11.36 4.50 19.25
CA ASN A 129 12.32 5.30 20.01
C ASN A 129 13.76 5.18 19.49
N VAL A 130 13.99 4.43 18.41
CA VAL A 130 15.30 4.31 17.78
C VAL A 130 15.39 5.32 16.65
N HIS A 131 16.22 6.35 16.85
CA HIS A 131 16.44 7.38 15.86
C HIS A 131 17.71 7.07 15.06
N PHE A 132 17.53 6.70 13.79
CA PHE A 132 18.65 6.56 12.87
C PHE A 132 19.10 7.96 12.42
N GLN A 133 20.31 8.38 12.82
CA GLN A 133 20.92 9.62 12.34
C GLN A 133 21.69 9.35 11.05
N ASN A 134 21.68 10.30 10.11
CA ASN A 134 22.39 10.22 8.82
C ASN A 134 22.00 9.04 7.93
N TYR A 135 20.78 8.52 8.08
CA TYR A 135 20.23 7.49 7.18
C TYR A 135 19.70 8.14 5.90
N GLN A 136 20.39 7.91 4.77
CA GLN A 136 19.97 8.41 3.46
C GLN A 136 19.28 7.28 2.68
N ILE A 137 17.94 7.28 2.66
CA ILE A 137 17.19 6.42 1.75
C ILE A 137 17.32 7.01 0.35
N ARG A 138 18.06 6.33 -0.51
CA ARG A 138 18.13 6.62 -1.94
C ARG A 138 16.91 6.00 -2.65
N LEU A 139 15.86 6.79 -2.83
CA LEU A 139 14.57 6.33 -3.41
C LEU A 139 14.68 5.89 -4.88
N ASP A 140 15.72 6.34 -5.59
CA ASP A 140 16.01 6.01 -6.99
C ASP A 140 16.25 4.51 -7.21
N TYR A 141 16.76 3.78 -6.21
CA TYR A 141 17.05 2.35 -6.34
C TYR A 141 15.88 1.41 -5.96
N ASP A 142 14.86 1.89 -5.24
CA ASP A 142 13.75 1.04 -4.74
C ASP A 142 12.37 1.70 -4.86
N LEU A 143 12.05 2.28 -6.01
CA LEU A 143 10.74 2.91 -6.25
C LEU A 143 9.58 1.91 -6.07
N TYR A 144 9.73 0.70 -6.61
CA TYR A 144 8.68 -0.33 -6.55
C TYR A 144 8.42 -0.82 -5.13
N GLY A 145 9.47 -1.19 -4.38
CA GLY A 145 9.33 -1.64 -3.00
C GLY A 145 8.71 -0.56 -2.11
N ASN A 146 9.03 0.70 -2.38
CA ASN A 146 8.49 1.83 -1.65
C ASN A 146 7.00 2.07 -1.92
N ILE A 147 6.56 2.08 -3.17
CA ILE A 147 5.14 2.29 -3.53
C ILE A 147 4.27 1.16 -2.95
N VAL A 148 4.74 -0.10 -3.02
CA VAL A 148 3.97 -1.25 -2.50
C VAL A 148 3.79 -1.19 -0.99
N ARG A 149 4.67 -0.52 -0.24
CA ARG A 149 4.57 -0.37 1.23
C ARG A 149 3.62 0.75 1.65
N MET A 150 3.35 1.74 0.79
CA MET A 150 2.50 2.90 1.12
C MET A 150 1.10 2.53 1.63
N PRO A 151 0.50 3.30 2.55
CA PRO A 151 -0.90 3.13 2.94
C PRO A 151 -1.84 3.30 1.74
N TRP A 152 -2.99 2.61 1.79
CA TRP A 152 -3.96 2.58 0.68
C TRP A 152 -4.42 3.97 0.23
N SER A 153 -4.66 4.89 1.17
CA SER A 153 -5.08 6.27 0.85
C SER A 153 -4.07 7.02 -0.01
N TYR A 154 -2.77 6.83 0.26
CA TYR A 154 -1.71 7.48 -0.52
C TYR A 154 -1.58 6.85 -1.90
N ILE A 155 -1.68 5.52 -2.02
CA ILE A 155 -1.64 4.84 -3.32
C ILE A 155 -2.79 5.34 -4.21
N PHE A 156 -4.02 5.36 -3.69
CA PHE A 156 -5.17 5.86 -4.46
C PHE A 156 -5.06 7.35 -4.79
N SER A 157 -4.59 8.18 -3.85
CA SER A 157 -4.38 9.61 -4.10
C SER A 157 -3.28 9.86 -5.14
N LEU A 158 -2.20 9.09 -5.11
CA LEU A 158 -1.09 9.19 -6.07
C LEU A 158 -1.58 8.85 -7.48
N PHE A 159 -2.29 7.74 -7.64
CA PHE A 159 -2.84 7.36 -8.94
C PHE A 159 -3.88 8.37 -9.42
N ALA A 160 -4.80 8.82 -8.55
CA ALA A 160 -5.76 9.86 -8.91
C ALA A 160 -5.06 11.13 -9.40
N MET A 161 -3.97 11.55 -8.75
CA MET A 161 -3.18 12.70 -9.16
C MET A 161 -2.49 12.47 -10.52
N ILE A 162 -1.89 11.30 -10.74
CA ILE A 162 -1.28 10.94 -12.03
C ILE A 162 -2.32 10.93 -13.15
N TYR A 163 -3.51 10.36 -12.91
CA TYR A 163 -4.62 10.36 -13.85
C TYR A 163 -5.03 11.80 -14.22
N LEU A 164 -5.26 12.66 -13.22
CA LEU A 164 -5.63 14.06 -13.45
C LEU A 164 -4.56 14.85 -14.20
N VAL A 165 -3.29 14.72 -13.81
CA VAL A 165 -2.17 15.39 -14.48
C VAL A 165 -2.05 14.94 -15.93
N THR A 166 -2.19 13.63 -16.18
CA THR A 166 -2.16 13.09 -17.55
C THR A 166 -3.29 13.68 -18.40
N SER A 167 -4.53 13.69 -17.88
CA SER A 167 -5.66 14.30 -18.60
C SER A 167 -5.47 15.80 -18.84
N ILE A 168 -4.92 16.54 -17.87
CA ILE A 168 -4.63 17.97 -18.06
C ILE A 168 -3.57 18.20 -19.15
N ILE A 169 -2.48 17.42 -19.15
CA ILE A 169 -1.42 17.52 -20.18
C ILE A 169 -1.98 17.27 -21.58
N PHE A 170 -2.80 16.23 -21.74
CA PHE A 170 -3.42 15.93 -23.03
C PHE A 170 -4.50 16.95 -23.42
N THR A 171 -5.23 17.52 -22.45
CA THR A 171 -6.13 18.65 -22.72
C THR A 171 -5.38 19.81 -23.37
N PHE A 172 -4.22 20.18 -22.82
CA PHE A 172 -3.39 21.22 -23.43
C PHE A 172 -2.89 20.82 -24.83
N ALA A 173 -2.52 19.55 -25.03
CA ALA A 173 -2.12 19.05 -26.33
C ALA A 173 -3.25 19.13 -27.37
N TYR A 174 -4.50 18.81 -26.99
CA TYR A 174 -5.67 18.94 -27.85
C TYR A 174 -6.01 20.39 -28.19
N VAL A 175 -5.96 21.29 -27.21
CA VAL A 175 -6.20 22.73 -27.44
C VAL A 175 -5.15 23.30 -28.40
N CYS A 176 -3.88 22.93 -28.23
CA CYS A 176 -2.81 23.34 -29.14
C CYS A 176 -3.02 22.78 -30.55
N ALA A 177 -3.43 21.51 -30.67
CA ALA A 177 -3.75 20.89 -31.94
C ALA A 177 -4.92 21.60 -32.64
N ASP A 178 -6.00 21.90 -31.92
CA ASP A 178 -7.20 22.59 -32.42
C ASP A 178 -6.88 24.00 -32.94
N LEU A 179 -6.01 24.74 -32.23
CA LEU A 179 -5.55 26.08 -32.62
C LEU A 179 -4.67 26.11 -33.87
N ILE A 180 -3.96 25.01 -34.18
CA ILE A 180 -2.99 24.96 -35.27
C ILE A 180 -3.63 24.49 -36.58
N ASP A 181 -4.47 23.46 -36.55
CA ASP A 181 -4.89 22.76 -37.78
C ASP A 181 -6.40 22.62 -37.97
N PHE A 182 -7.25 22.77 -36.93
CA PHE A 182 -8.59 22.15 -36.98
C PHE A 182 -9.79 23.11 -36.91
N GLU A 183 -9.63 24.35 -36.42
CA GLU A 183 -10.70 25.37 -36.31
C GLU A 183 -12.06 24.81 -35.81
N LEU A 184 -12.07 23.75 -34.98
CA LEU A 184 -13.31 23.08 -34.55
C LEU A 184 -14.11 23.99 -33.60
N GLY A 185 -13.45 25.00 -33.01
CA GLY A 185 -14.08 26.02 -32.18
C GLY A 185 -14.57 25.50 -30.83
N TYR A 186 -14.10 24.34 -30.39
CA TYR A 186 -14.50 23.75 -29.13
C TYR A 186 -13.90 24.52 -27.94
N SER A 187 -14.67 24.59 -26.84
CA SER A 187 -14.19 25.19 -25.60
C SER A 187 -13.10 24.34 -24.96
N CYS A 188 -12.15 24.95 -24.25
CA CYS A 188 -11.16 24.24 -23.42
C CYS A 188 -11.82 23.20 -22.48
N TRP A 189 -13.02 23.50 -21.97
CA TRP A 189 -13.78 22.56 -21.15
C TRP A 189 -14.18 21.28 -21.90
N HIS A 190 -14.53 21.38 -23.19
CA HIS A 190 -14.87 20.23 -24.02
C HIS A 190 -13.67 19.31 -24.18
N TRP A 191 -12.49 19.87 -24.48
CA TRP A 191 -11.24 19.11 -24.60
C TRP A 191 -10.81 18.46 -23.29
N LEU A 192 -11.11 19.09 -22.14
CA LEU A 192 -10.87 18.50 -20.82
C LEU A 192 -11.76 17.28 -20.59
N VAL A 193 -13.06 17.40 -20.87
CA VAL A 193 -14.02 16.29 -20.74
C VAL A 193 -13.65 15.16 -21.70
N PHE A 194 -13.28 15.50 -22.94
CA PHE A 194 -12.77 14.54 -23.92
C PHE A 194 -11.56 13.79 -23.37
N SER A 195 -10.53 14.50 -22.92
CA SER A 195 -9.33 13.88 -22.39
C SER A 195 -9.61 13.02 -21.15
N LEU A 196 -10.46 13.45 -20.22
CA LEU A 196 -10.88 12.62 -19.08
C LEU A 196 -11.55 11.33 -19.55
N SER A 197 -12.49 11.42 -20.48
CA SER A 197 -13.22 10.25 -21.01
C SER A 197 -12.32 9.25 -21.74
N THR A 198 -11.31 9.74 -22.47
CA THR A 198 -10.29 8.91 -23.13
C THR A 198 -9.39 8.23 -22.10
N THR A 199 -8.96 8.96 -21.07
CA THR A 199 -8.13 8.41 -19.99
C THR A 199 -8.85 7.34 -19.16
N THR A 200 -10.15 7.51 -18.91
CA THR A 200 -10.97 6.51 -18.22
C THR A 200 -11.49 5.40 -19.14
N CYS A 201 -11.13 5.42 -20.43
CA CYS A 201 -11.62 4.49 -21.44
C CYS A 201 -13.16 4.45 -21.57
N LEU A 202 -13.86 5.51 -21.17
CA LEU A 202 -15.32 5.61 -21.33
C LEU A 202 -15.70 5.85 -22.79
N GLY A 203 -14.80 6.48 -23.56
CA GLY A 203 -15.09 6.95 -24.90
C GLY A 203 -15.89 8.25 -24.87
N SER A 204 -15.74 9.04 -25.93
CA SER A 204 -16.49 10.28 -26.12
C SER A 204 -17.34 10.14 -27.36
N ASP A 205 -18.65 10.31 -27.22
CA ASP A 205 -19.61 10.23 -28.34
C ASP A 205 -19.61 11.51 -29.20
N SER A 206 -18.79 12.51 -28.87
CA SER A 206 -18.91 13.88 -29.41
C SER A 206 -17.92 14.25 -30.50
N LEU A 207 -17.04 13.34 -30.94
CA LEU A 207 -16.18 13.60 -32.10
C LEU A 207 -16.82 12.99 -33.35
N ASP A 208 -17.26 13.86 -34.26
CA ASP A 208 -17.73 13.43 -35.57
C ASP A 208 -16.55 12.80 -36.35
N PRO A 209 -16.63 11.53 -36.75
CA PRO A 209 -15.53 10.83 -37.43
C PRO A 209 -15.15 11.47 -38.76
N ASP A 210 -16.08 12.20 -39.39
CA ASP A 210 -15.85 12.92 -40.65
C ASP A 210 -15.02 14.20 -40.47
N GLN A 211 -14.91 14.72 -39.24
CA GLN A 211 -14.07 15.87 -38.87
C GLN A 211 -12.81 15.46 -38.09
N ALA A 212 -12.62 14.16 -37.84
CA ALA A 212 -11.50 13.64 -37.06
C ALA A 212 -10.23 13.57 -37.93
N HIS A 213 -9.37 14.57 -37.78
CA HIS A 213 -8.09 14.61 -38.47
C HIS A 213 -7.06 13.62 -37.89
N LEU A 214 -6.13 13.16 -38.73
CA LEU A 214 -5.12 12.14 -38.41
C LEU A 214 -4.33 12.45 -37.12
N LEU A 215 -3.94 13.72 -36.90
CA LEU A 215 -3.17 14.13 -35.73
C LEU A 215 -3.96 13.96 -34.43
N LEU A 216 -5.25 14.33 -34.43
CA LEU A 216 -6.12 14.22 -33.26
C LEU A 216 -6.35 12.75 -32.89
N VAL A 217 -6.59 11.91 -33.91
CA VAL A 217 -6.74 10.46 -33.76
C VAL A 217 -5.46 9.83 -33.22
N LEU A 218 -4.28 10.24 -33.72
CA LEU A 218 -3.00 9.72 -33.23
C LEU A 218 -2.76 10.13 -31.77
N LEU A 219 -3.08 11.37 -31.40
CA LEU A 219 -2.93 11.87 -30.05
C LEU A 219 -3.89 11.16 -29.07
N ALA A 220 -5.15 10.93 -29.47
CA ALA A 220 -6.11 10.15 -28.72
C ALA A 220 -5.70 8.69 -28.53
N ASN A 221 -5.15 8.05 -29.57
CA ASN A 221 -4.62 6.69 -29.44
C ASN A 221 -3.39 6.63 -28.52
N LEU A 222 -2.48 7.61 -28.61
CA LEU A 222 -1.34 7.70 -27.71
C LEU A 222 -1.78 7.87 -26.25
N GLN A 223 -2.77 8.73 -26.01
CA GLN A 223 -3.34 8.92 -24.68
C GLN A 223 -3.97 7.64 -24.15
N ALA A 224 -4.77 6.94 -24.97
CA ALA A 224 -5.40 5.68 -24.61
C ALA A 224 -4.35 4.61 -24.26
N PHE A 225 -3.28 4.50 -25.06
CA PHE A 225 -2.18 3.58 -24.79
C PHE A 225 -1.47 3.87 -23.45
N ILE A 226 -1.14 5.12 -23.16
CA ILE A 226 -0.54 5.51 -21.87
C ILE A 226 -1.50 5.21 -20.72
N SER A 227 -2.80 5.44 -20.90
CA SER A 227 -3.81 5.19 -19.87
C SER A 227 -3.95 3.70 -19.58
N GLN A 228 -3.85 2.84 -20.59
CA GLN A 228 -3.81 1.38 -20.43
C GLN A 228 -2.55 0.91 -19.69
N LEU A 229 -1.37 1.48 -20.00
CA LEU A 229 -0.13 1.19 -19.26
C LEU A 229 -0.22 1.60 -17.80
N LEU A 230 -0.80 2.78 -17.52
CA LEU A 230 -1.06 3.24 -16.15
C LEU A 230 -2.00 2.28 -15.42
N LEU A 231 -3.09 1.86 -16.06
CA LEU A 231 -4.04 0.90 -15.48
C LEU A 231 -3.38 -0.44 -15.17
N ALA A 232 -2.55 -0.97 -16.08
CA ALA A 232 -1.79 -2.21 -15.88
C ALA A 232 -0.79 -2.08 -14.72
N SER A 233 -0.17 -0.92 -14.56
CA SER A 233 0.75 -0.65 -13.44
C SER A 233 0.03 -0.59 -12.10
N VAL A 234 -1.15 0.07 -12.06
CA VAL A 234 -2.01 0.14 -10.87
C VAL A 234 -2.42 -1.26 -10.44
N THR A 235 -2.94 -2.06 -11.36
CA THR A 235 -3.39 -3.43 -11.04
C THR A 235 -2.23 -4.32 -10.59
N GLY A 236 -1.06 -4.19 -11.20
CA GLY A 236 0.17 -4.88 -10.78
C GLY A 236 0.58 -4.53 -9.35
N ILE A 237 0.60 -3.24 -8.98
CA ILE A 237 0.93 -2.77 -7.62
C ILE A 237 -0.11 -3.23 -6.60
N VAL A 238 -1.40 -3.14 -6.95
CA VAL A 238 -2.50 -3.61 -6.11
C VAL A 238 -2.39 -5.11 -5.86
N PHE A 239 -2.14 -5.91 -6.90
CA PHE A 239 -1.94 -7.35 -6.80
C PHE A 239 -0.70 -7.70 -5.96
N ALA A 240 0.42 -7.01 -6.18
CA ALA A 240 1.65 -7.21 -5.41
C ALA A 240 1.42 -6.95 -3.91
N ARG A 241 0.68 -5.89 -3.59
CA ARG A 241 0.34 -5.55 -2.20
C ARG A 241 -0.61 -6.56 -1.57
N PHE A 242 -1.62 -7.05 -2.29
CA PHE A 242 -2.50 -8.12 -1.81
C PHE A 242 -1.79 -9.47 -1.66
N SER A 243 -0.80 -9.74 -2.51
CA SER A 243 0.00 -10.97 -2.47
C SER A 243 0.93 -11.02 -1.25
N ARG A 244 1.25 -9.87 -0.65
CA ARG A 244 2.02 -9.79 0.59
C ARG A 244 1.17 -10.33 1.74
N ARG A 245 1.33 -11.62 2.03
CA ARG A 245 0.65 -12.25 3.16
C ARG A 245 1.20 -11.69 4.47
N ARG A 246 0.28 -11.37 5.38
CA ARG A 246 0.59 -11.07 6.78
C ARG A 246 0.80 -12.37 7.55
N ARG A 247 1.41 -12.25 8.72
CA ARG A 247 1.68 -13.29 9.72
C ARG A 247 0.80 -14.53 9.56
N GLN A 248 1.41 -15.69 9.38
CA GLN A 248 0.72 -16.98 9.22
C GLN A 248 0.79 -17.84 10.47
N ILE A 249 1.70 -17.52 11.39
CA ILE A 249 2.00 -18.30 12.57
C ILE A 249 1.70 -17.47 13.82
N GLN A 250 0.90 -18.04 14.70
CA GLN A 250 0.62 -17.51 16.02
C GLN A 250 1.49 -18.26 17.03
N PHE A 251 2.32 -17.51 17.74
CA PHE A 251 3.16 -18.03 18.82
C PHE A 251 2.42 -17.93 20.15
N ALA A 252 2.74 -18.80 21.10
CA ALA A 252 2.34 -18.60 22.49
C ALA A 252 3.02 -17.36 23.08
N ASP A 253 2.37 -16.65 23.98
CA ASP A 253 2.97 -15.43 24.56
C ASP A 253 4.07 -15.73 25.58
N LYS A 254 4.11 -16.98 26.07
CA LYS A 254 5.02 -17.43 27.14
C LYS A 254 5.81 -18.66 26.71
N LEU A 255 7.04 -18.72 27.19
CA LEU A 255 7.86 -19.93 27.21
C LEU A 255 7.75 -20.57 28.58
N ILE A 256 7.91 -21.90 28.63
CA ILE A 256 7.90 -22.65 29.87
C ILE A 256 9.23 -23.34 30.08
N ILE A 257 9.62 -23.52 31.34
CA ILE A 257 10.70 -24.43 31.74
C ILE A 257 10.08 -25.53 32.59
N ASN A 258 10.29 -26.77 32.19
CA ASN A 258 9.89 -27.97 32.92
C ASN A 258 10.96 -29.05 32.84
N ARG A 259 10.92 -29.99 33.79
CA ARG A 259 11.71 -31.22 33.72
C ARG A 259 10.90 -32.31 33.03
N ILE A 260 11.51 -32.94 32.03
CA ILE A 260 10.97 -34.10 31.32
C ILE A 260 12.02 -35.20 31.43
N ASN A 261 11.66 -36.33 32.04
CA ASN A 261 12.56 -37.46 32.28
C ASN A 261 13.87 -37.05 32.99
N GLY A 262 13.77 -36.19 34.00
CA GLY A 262 14.91 -35.69 34.78
C GLY A 262 15.72 -34.57 34.13
N VAL A 263 15.51 -34.29 32.84
CA VAL A 263 16.23 -33.24 32.10
C VAL A 263 15.38 -31.98 31.99
N SER A 264 15.99 -30.80 32.21
CA SER A 264 15.29 -29.51 32.10
C SER A 264 15.22 -29.06 30.65
N TYR A 265 14.03 -28.66 30.19
CA TYR A 265 13.80 -28.14 28.85
C TYR A 265 13.17 -26.75 28.90
N LEU A 266 13.65 -25.85 28.03
CA LEU A 266 12.90 -24.67 27.64
C LEU A 266 11.94 -25.10 26.52
N GLN A 267 10.65 -24.88 26.68
CA GLN A 267 9.65 -25.20 25.67
C GLN A 267 8.86 -23.97 25.26
N GLY A 268 8.57 -23.87 23.98
CA GLY A 268 7.60 -22.95 23.42
C GLY A 268 6.66 -23.69 22.49
N ARG A 269 5.60 -23.00 22.07
CA ARG A 269 4.67 -23.55 21.09
C ARG A 269 4.15 -22.47 20.16
N PHE A 270 3.69 -22.91 19.00
CA PHE A 270 3.04 -22.06 18.02
C PHE A 270 2.02 -22.88 17.23
N THR A 271 1.13 -22.20 16.54
CA THR A 271 0.11 -22.78 15.67
C THR A 271 -0.02 -21.95 14.40
N PRO A 272 -0.33 -22.56 13.25
CA PRO A 272 -0.76 -21.80 12.09
C PRO A 272 -2.09 -21.08 12.40
N ILE A 273 -2.25 -19.85 11.92
CA ILE A 273 -3.46 -19.03 12.11
C ILE A 273 -4.64 -19.60 11.30
N ARG A 274 -4.36 -20.16 10.13
CA ARG A 274 -5.36 -20.83 9.29
C ARG A 274 -5.25 -22.34 9.50
N PRO A 275 -6.06 -22.93 10.41
CA PRO A 275 -6.07 -24.37 10.60
C PRO A 275 -6.49 -25.05 9.28
N ARG A 276 -5.94 -26.26 9.03
CA ARG A 276 -6.13 -27.13 7.84
C ARG A 276 -5.21 -26.87 6.64
N TYR A 277 -4.85 -25.63 6.34
CA TYR A 277 -3.95 -25.29 5.22
C TYR A 277 -2.48 -25.19 5.67
N GLY A 278 -2.00 -26.19 6.41
CA GLY A 278 -0.75 -26.13 7.19
C GLY A 278 0.50 -25.61 6.48
N VAL A 279 1.55 -25.29 7.26
CA VAL A 279 2.84 -24.83 6.69
C VAL A 279 3.70 -26.04 6.35
N PHE A 280 4.17 -26.12 5.10
CA PHE A 280 5.08 -27.16 4.61
C PHE A 280 6.54 -26.82 4.88
N ASN A 281 7.36 -27.84 5.06
CA ASN A 281 8.81 -27.76 5.27
C ASN A 281 9.19 -26.67 6.29
N CYS A 282 8.53 -26.74 7.44
CA CYS A 282 8.66 -25.76 8.49
C CYS A 282 9.98 -25.97 9.24
N ILE A 283 10.83 -24.95 9.24
CA ILE A 283 12.12 -24.89 9.94
C ILE A 283 11.99 -23.88 11.08
N ILE A 284 12.34 -24.30 12.29
CA ILE A 284 12.30 -23.48 13.49
C ILE A 284 13.74 -23.24 13.92
N GLN A 285 14.07 -21.98 14.18
CA GLN A 285 15.37 -21.58 14.70
C GLN A 285 15.18 -20.77 15.97
N LEU A 286 15.95 -21.11 17.01
CA LEU A 286 15.98 -20.39 18.26
C LEU A 286 17.33 -19.68 18.40
N TYR A 287 17.29 -18.38 18.67
CA TYR A 287 18.48 -17.56 18.86
C TYR A 287 18.47 -16.90 20.24
N LEU A 288 19.63 -16.91 20.90
CA LEU A 288 19.91 -16.14 22.10
C LEU A 288 20.63 -14.85 21.71
N THR A 289 20.08 -13.71 22.10
CA THR A 289 20.69 -12.41 21.94
C THR A 289 21.12 -11.85 23.30
N ARG A 290 22.37 -11.41 23.42
CA ARG A 290 22.91 -10.80 24.64
C ARG A 290 23.89 -9.70 24.31
N SER A 291 24.03 -8.71 25.18
CA SER A 291 25.12 -7.74 25.07
C SER A 291 26.44 -8.38 25.47
N TYR A 292 27.51 -8.06 24.75
CA TYR A 292 28.88 -8.38 25.16
C TYR A 292 29.68 -7.09 25.35
N HIS A 293 30.63 -7.17 26.28
CA HIS A 293 31.66 -6.17 26.53
C HIS A 293 32.98 -6.96 26.54
N THR A 294 33.92 -6.60 25.69
CA THR A 294 35.26 -7.22 25.69
C THR A 294 36.22 -6.43 26.57
N GLU A 295 37.33 -7.04 26.99
CA GLU A 295 38.32 -6.34 27.83
C GLU A 295 39.04 -5.22 27.07
N GLU A 296 39.09 -5.33 25.74
CA GLU A 296 39.60 -4.33 24.81
C GLU A 296 38.66 -3.14 24.61
N GLY A 297 37.48 -3.14 25.27
CA GLY A 297 36.51 -2.05 25.25
C GLY A 297 35.49 -2.13 24.11
N GLU A 298 35.42 -3.24 23.36
CA GLU A 298 34.39 -3.45 22.34
C GLU A 298 33.04 -3.76 22.99
N ASN A 299 32.00 -3.07 22.53
CA ASN A 299 30.63 -3.23 23.01
C ASN A 299 29.69 -3.52 21.86
N GLY A 300 28.85 -4.54 22.03
CA GLY A 300 27.92 -4.94 20.98
C GLY A 300 26.86 -5.93 21.45
N PHE A 301 26.13 -6.48 20.48
CA PHE A 301 25.16 -7.55 20.68
C PHE A 301 25.65 -8.81 19.98
N SER A 302 25.75 -9.91 20.72
CA SER A 302 26.03 -11.22 20.14
C SER A 302 24.73 -12.00 19.94
N VAL A 303 24.68 -12.77 18.85
CA VAL A 303 23.57 -13.67 18.52
C VAL A 303 24.12 -15.09 18.44
N HIS A 304 23.56 -16.00 19.23
CA HIS A 304 23.98 -17.40 19.26
C HIS A 304 22.78 -18.31 18.94
N ALA A 305 22.93 -19.24 18.00
CA ALA A 305 21.92 -20.24 17.73
C ALA A 305 21.85 -21.26 18.88
N LEU A 306 20.65 -21.59 19.33
CA LEU A 306 20.38 -22.61 20.34
C LEU A 306 19.79 -23.85 19.66
N PRO A 307 20.38 -25.04 19.81
CA PRO A 307 19.91 -26.26 19.14
C PRO A 307 18.55 -26.71 19.70
N LEU A 308 17.58 -26.96 18.83
CA LEU A 308 16.28 -27.52 19.23
C LEU A 308 16.34 -29.05 19.19
N ALA A 309 15.53 -29.71 20.02
CA ALA A 309 15.38 -31.16 19.99
C ALA A 309 14.77 -31.65 18.67
N CYS A 310 13.90 -30.83 18.07
CA CYS A 310 13.37 -31.00 16.73
C CYS A 310 13.18 -29.60 16.14
N ASP A 311 13.89 -29.32 15.06
CA ASP A 311 13.93 -28.04 14.36
C ASP A 311 13.14 -28.07 13.04
N THR A 312 12.87 -29.25 12.50
CA THR A 312 12.26 -29.44 11.18
C THR A 312 10.97 -30.23 11.26
N PHE A 313 9.91 -29.69 10.66
CA PHE A 313 8.59 -30.29 10.59
C PHE A 313 8.11 -30.31 9.14
N PRO A 314 7.84 -31.48 8.55
CA PRO A 314 7.44 -31.56 7.14
C PRO A 314 6.10 -30.87 6.88
N ILE A 315 5.16 -30.98 7.82
CA ILE A 315 3.83 -30.37 7.75
C ILE A 315 3.43 -29.91 9.16
N VAL A 316 3.05 -28.64 9.27
CA VAL A 316 2.50 -28.04 10.49
C VAL A 316 1.04 -27.65 10.26
N ALA A 317 0.13 -28.55 10.59
CA ALA A 317 -1.32 -28.35 10.47
C ALA A 317 -2.03 -28.01 11.79
N MET A 318 -1.34 -28.19 12.92
CA MET A 318 -1.84 -27.95 14.28
C MET A 318 -0.74 -27.34 15.16
N ALA A 319 -1.04 -27.11 16.44
CA ALA A 319 -0.07 -26.57 17.37
C ALA A 319 1.14 -27.49 17.53
N VAL A 320 2.34 -26.96 17.30
CA VAL A 320 3.61 -27.64 17.47
C VAL A 320 4.32 -27.07 18.67
N LYS A 321 4.95 -27.96 19.44
CA LYS A 321 5.84 -27.60 20.55
C LYS A 321 7.28 -27.76 20.08
N PHE A 322 8.10 -26.75 20.31
CA PHE A 322 9.54 -26.83 20.16
C PHE A 322 10.19 -26.80 21.54
N SER A 323 11.30 -27.51 21.69
CA SER A 323 12.01 -27.62 22.96
C SER A 323 13.52 -27.52 22.77
N HIS A 324 14.17 -26.77 23.63
CA HIS A 324 15.61 -26.67 23.76
C HIS A 324 16.03 -27.33 25.07
N GLN A 325 17.01 -28.23 25.01
CA GLN A 325 17.55 -28.90 26.18
C GLN A 325 18.46 -27.95 26.97
N LEU A 326 18.24 -27.84 28.28
CA LEU A 326 19.04 -27.01 29.18
C LEU A 326 20.18 -27.84 29.80
N ASP A 327 21.07 -28.35 28.94
CA ASP A 327 22.27 -29.06 29.37
C ASP A 327 23.28 -28.11 30.05
N ASP A 328 24.29 -28.68 30.70
CA ASP A 328 25.34 -27.90 31.38
C ASP A 328 26.14 -27.02 30.40
N SER A 329 26.24 -27.44 29.13
CA SER A 329 26.84 -26.67 28.04
C SER A 329 25.92 -25.60 27.45
N SER A 330 24.63 -25.58 27.81
CA SER A 330 23.68 -24.63 27.24
C SER A 330 24.00 -23.20 27.72
N LEU A 331 24.32 -22.33 26.74
CA LEU A 331 24.49 -20.89 26.98
C LEU A 331 23.26 -20.25 27.62
N LEU A 332 22.07 -20.76 27.32
CA LEU A 332 20.83 -20.28 27.90
C LEU A 332 20.77 -20.59 29.40
N ARG A 333 21.18 -21.79 29.81
CA ARG A 333 21.20 -22.17 31.24
C ARG A 333 22.12 -21.27 32.05
N GLN A 334 23.33 -21.00 31.55
CA GLN A 334 24.30 -20.08 32.17
C GLN A 334 23.78 -18.64 32.25
N THR A 335 22.96 -18.23 31.28
CA THR A 335 22.34 -16.90 31.24
C THR A 335 21.11 -16.80 32.15
N LEU A 336 20.38 -17.90 32.32
CA LEU A 336 19.24 -17.99 33.25
C LEU A 336 19.67 -17.94 34.72
N THR A 337 20.84 -18.50 35.07
CA THR A 337 21.41 -18.43 36.42
C THR A 337 21.96 -17.04 36.75
N ASN A 338 22.51 -16.33 35.76
CA ASN A 338 22.99 -14.96 35.94
C ASN A 338 21.84 -13.94 35.83
N SER A 339 21.31 -13.47 36.96
CA SER A 339 20.21 -12.49 37.00
C SER A 339 20.62 -11.09 36.49
N SER A 340 21.90 -10.75 36.55
CA SER A 340 22.42 -9.40 36.25
C SER A 340 22.49 -9.06 34.76
N LYS A 341 22.54 -10.06 33.86
CA LYS A 341 22.65 -9.83 32.41
C LYS A 341 21.28 -9.90 31.74
N ASP A 342 20.92 -8.88 30.98
CA ASP A 342 19.71 -8.92 30.16
C ASP A 342 19.93 -9.79 28.92
N PHE A 343 18.89 -10.49 28.47
CA PHE A 343 18.95 -11.32 27.28
C PHE A 343 17.60 -11.35 26.56
N GLY A 344 17.66 -11.51 25.24
CA GLY A 344 16.52 -11.77 24.39
C GLY A 344 16.59 -13.18 23.80
N LEU A 345 15.42 -13.78 23.58
CA LEU A 345 15.28 -14.96 22.74
C LEU A 345 14.50 -14.58 21.49
N ILE A 346 14.95 -15.05 20.34
CA ILE A 346 14.25 -14.87 19.07
C ILE A 346 13.92 -16.25 18.55
N VAL A 347 12.64 -16.51 18.33
CA VAL A 347 12.17 -17.71 17.65
C VAL A 347 11.77 -17.30 16.24
N CYS A 348 12.42 -17.90 15.26
CA CYS A 348 12.13 -17.73 13.85
C CYS A 348 11.50 -19.01 13.32
N VAL A 349 10.43 -18.89 12.56
CA VAL A 349 9.80 -20.00 11.84
C VAL A 349 9.75 -19.66 10.37
N MET A 350 10.28 -20.58 9.57
CA MET A 350 10.38 -20.48 8.12
C MET A 350 9.67 -21.65 7.49
N GLY A 351 8.99 -21.48 6.36
CA GLY A 351 8.36 -22.59 5.66
C GLY A 351 7.71 -22.15 4.37
N ALA A 352 6.83 -22.98 3.81
CA ALA A 352 6.02 -22.66 2.65
C ALA A 352 4.54 -22.84 2.96
N ASP A 353 3.73 -21.88 2.51
CA ASP A 353 2.29 -21.88 2.68
C ASP A 353 1.63 -22.96 1.80
N ALA A 354 0.75 -23.79 2.35
CA ALA A 354 0.08 -24.84 1.57
C ALA A 354 -0.76 -24.34 0.41
N CYS A 355 -1.33 -23.13 0.49
CA CYS A 355 -2.22 -22.65 -0.55
C CYS A 355 -1.47 -22.12 -1.79
N ASN A 356 -0.42 -21.33 -1.56
CA ASN A 356 0.23 -20.56 -2.62
C ASN A 356 1.69 -20.97 -2.84
N MET A 357 2.24 -21.85 -1.99
CA MET A 357 3.67 -22.18 -1.93
C MET A 357 4.59 -20.97 -1.75
N ASN A 358 4.03 -19.85 -1.28
CA ASN A 358 4.79 -18.66 -0.92
C ASN A 358 5.58 -18.94 0.36
N PRO A 359 6.80 -18.42 0.48
CA PRO A 359 7.57 -18.62 1.68
C PRO A 359 6.94 -17.86 2.85
N VAL A 360 6.93 -18.52 4.00
CA VAL A 360 6.41 -18.03 5.27
C VAL A 360 7.61 -17.73 6.15
N PHE A 361 7.66 -16.51 6.67
CA PHE A 361 8.68 -16.07 7.62
C PHE A 361 8.00 -15.31 8.74
N ASP A 362 7.95 -15.93 9.93
CA ASP A 362 7.41 -15.31 11.12
C ASP A 362 8.41 -15.42 12.26
N LEU A 363 8.47 -14.38 13.09
CA LEU A 363 9.34 -14.35 14.26
C LEU A 363 8.61 -13.81 15.48
N ILE A 364 9.05 -14.24 16.67
CA ILE A 364 8.63 -13.68 17.95
C ILE A 364 9.85 -13.50 18.85
N ARG A 365 9.79 -12.50 19.73
CA ARG A 365 10.83 -12.25 20.72
C ARG A 365 10.33 -12.52 22.12
N TYR A 366 11.09 -13.31 22.88
CA TYR A 366 10.85 -13.54 24.29
C TYR A 366 11.93 -12.89 25.14
N ARG A 367 11.52 -12.51 26.35
CA ARG A 367 12.39 -11.97 27.39
C ARG A 367 12.38 -12.90 28.58
N ARG A 368 13.26 -12.64 29.54
CA ARG A 368 13.26 -13.35 30.84
C ARG A 368 11.87 -13.37 31.48
N GLU A 369 11.12 -12.28 31.41
CA GLU A 369 9.75 -12.15 31.96
C GLU A 369 8.71 -13.07 31.31
N HIS A 370 8.92 -13.43 30.04
CA HIS A 370 8.00 -14.33 29.31
C HIS A 370 8.27 -15.81 29.62
N ILE A 371 9.29 -16.12 30.42
CA ILE A 371 9.68 -17.50 30.76
C ILE A 371 9.06 -17.87 32.13
N VAL A 372 8.18 -18.86 32.13
CA VAL A 372 7.56 -19.39 33.35
C VAL A 372 8.25 -20.70 33.76
N LYS A 373 8.86 -20.71 34.95
CA LYS A 373 9.51 -21.90 35.51
C LYS A 373 8.49 -22.86 36.12
N ASN A 374 8.86 -24.14 36.21
CA ASN A 374 8.08 -25.23 36.78
C ASN A 374 6.64 -25.25 36.25
N ALA A 375 6.48 -25.17 34.94
CA ALA A 375 5.16 -25.03 34.34
C ALA A 375 5.00 -25.88 33.08
N ARG A 376 3.78 -26.28 32.77
CA ARG A 376 3.41 -26.99 31.54
C ARG A 376 2.35 -26.23 30.76
N PHE A 377 2.34 -26.39 29.44
CA PHE A 377 1.25 -25.87 28.62
C PHE A 377 -0.04 -26.62 28.88
N ALA A 378 -1.17 -25.90 28.94
CA ALA A 378 -2.49 -26.51 28.97
C ALA A 378 -2.71 -27.33 27.70
N ASN A 379 -3.36 -28.49 27.85
CA ASN A 379 -3.66 -29.36 26.71
C ASN A 379 -4.64 -28.65 25.76
N MET A 380 -4.30 -28.59 24.48
CA MET A 380 -5.12 -27.96 23.44
C MET A 380 -6.04 -28.97 22.74
N VAL A 381 -5.75 -30.26 22.85
CA VAL A 381 -6.47 -31.31 22.12
C VAL A 381 -7.37 -32.05 23.09
N GLU A 382 -8.67 -32.07 22.81
CA GLU A 382 -9.64 -32.90 23.50
C GLU A 382 -10.34 -33.81 22.49
N ASN A 383 -10.37 -35.11 22.81
CA ASN A 383 -11.08 -36.09 22.00
C ASN A 383 -12.50 -36.19 22.55
N ILE A 384 -13.50 -35.81 21.75
CA ILE A 384 -14.90 -35.98 22.10
C ILE A 384 -15.44 -37.14 21.27
N TYR A 385 -15.98 -38.14 21.95
CA TYR A 385 -16.63 -39.26 21.30
C TYR A 385 -18.05 -38.84 20.93
N SER A 386 -18.33 -38.73 19.63
CA SER A 386 -19.69 -38.52 19.15
C SER A 386 -20.53 -39.78 19.36
N LYS A 387 -21.85 -39.62 19.47
CA LYS A 387 -22.81 -40.73 19.68
C LYS A 387 -22.72 -41.82 18.59
N ASP A 388 -22.19 -41.48 17.42
CA ASP A 388 -22.02 -42.39 16.27
C ASP A 388 -20.67 -43.13 16.25
N ASN A 389 -19.95 -43.21 17.37
CA ASN A 389 -18.62 -43.85 17.47
C ASN A 389 -17.54 -43.21 16.57
N LYS A 390 -17.81 -42.02 16.01
CA LYS A 390 -16.82 -41.18 15.33
C LYS A 390 -16.03 -40.39 16.39
N LYS A 391 -14.70 -40.49 16.31
CA LYS A 391 -13.78 -39.72 17.15
C LYS A 391 -13.61 -38.34 16.52
N ASP A 392 -14.28 -37.34 17.09
CA ASP A 392 -14.08 -35.95 16.71
C ASP A 392 -13.00 -35.35 17.61
N VAL A 393 -11.99 -34.74 17.01
CA VAL A 393 -10.87 -34.11 17.71
C VAL A 393 -11.08 -32.61 17.72
N TYR A 394 -11.25 -32.03 18.91
CA TYR A 394 -11.41 -30.60 19.10
C TYR A 394 -10.08 -29.99 19.52
N ILE A 395 -9.68 -28.92 18.83
CA ILE A 395 -8.45 -28.18 19.11
C ILE A 395 -8.84 -26.78 19.61
N PHE A 396 -8.54 -26.49 20.87
CA PHE A 396 -8.84 -25.21 21.50
C PHE A 396 -7.67 -24.25 21.33
N CYS A 397 -7.75 -23.38 20.32
CA CYS A 397 -6.73 -22.37 20.04
C CYS A 397 -6.58 -21.33 21.17
N ASP A 398 -7.65 -21.04 21.92
CA ASP A 398 -7.61 -20.10 23.06
C ASP A 398 -6.66 -20.56 24.16
N LYS A 399 -6.41 -21.87 24.24
CA LYS A 399 -5.49 -22.46 25.21
C LYS A 399 -4.03 -22.31 24.79
N LEU A 400 -3.69 -21.66 23.66
CA LEU A 400 -2.32 -21.50 23.11
C LEU A 400 -1.36 -20.69 24.02
N SER A 401 -1.85 -19.78 24.85
CA SER A 401 -0.98 -19.08 25.82
C SER A 401 -1.19 -19.55 27.26
N GLN A 402 -2.13 -20.47 27.50
CA GLN A 402 -2.45 -20.96 28.84
C GLN A 402 -1.38 -21.91 29.37
N VAL A 403 -0.89 -21.59 30.56
CA VAL A 403 0.17 -22.30 31.26
C VAL A 403 -0.35 -22.73 32.64
N ILE A 404 -0.03 -23.96 33.04
CA ILE A 404 -0.39 -24.57 34.31
C ILE A 404 0.90 -24.75 35.12
N LEU A 405 0.96 -24.16 36.31
CA LEU A 405 2.08 -24.34 37.23
C LEU A 405 2.07 -25.78 37.77
N LEU A 406 3.23 -26.42 37.76
CA LEU A 406 3.46 -27.68 38.44
C LEU A 406 3.77 -27.35 39.90
N LYS A 407 3.06 -27.97 40.84
CA LYS A 407 3.44 -27.90 42.25
C LYS A 407 4.81 -28.58 42.39
N ASP A 408 5.72 -27.96 43.13
CA ASP A 408 7.04 -28.52 43.39
C ASP A 408 6.86 -29.86 44.12
N TYR A 409 7.18 -30.97 43.45
CA TYR A 409 7.19 -32.31 44.06
C TYR A 409 8.39 -32.50 45.02
N GLU A 410 9.23 -31.48 45.22
CA GLU A 410 10.50 -31.59 45.96
C GLU A 410 10.37 -31.41 47.49
N THR A 411 9.17 -31.47 48.10
CA THR A 411 9.04 -31.34 49.57
C THR A 411 8.50 -32.56 50.32
N GLU A 412 8.05 -33.64 49.66
CA GLU A 412 7.52 -34.82 50.39
C GLU A 412 8.54 -35.97 50.57
N GLU A 413 9.54 -36.12 49.68
CA GLU A 413 10.53 -37.21 49.81
C GLU A 413 11.61 -36.96 50.88
N SER A 414 11.73 -35.75 51.44
CA SER A 414 12.68 -35.47 52.55
C SER A 414 12.07 -35.64 53.95
N SER A 415 10.76 -35.84 54.05
CA SER A 415 10.06 -36.12 55.31
C SER A 415 9.82 -37.62 55.56
N GLU A 416 9.81 -38.47 54.54
CA GLU A 416 9.60 -39.93 54.70
C GLU A 416 10.91 -40.72 54.91
N GLY A 417 12.09 -40.08 54.81
CA GLY A 417 13.40 -40.72 55.02
C GLY A 417 13.96 -40.65 56.45
N LYS A 418 13.16 -40.23 57.45
CA LYS A 418 13.62 -40.06 58.85
C LYS A 418 12.82 -40.81 59.91
N GLU A 419 11.87 -41.64 59.54
CA GLU A 419 11.29 -42.63 60.43
C GLU A 419 11.33 -44.00 59.74
N ILE A 420 12.37 -44.79 60.07
CA ILE A 420 12.37 -46.22 60.40
C ILE A 420 13.78 -46.60 60.83
#